data_AF-A0A0L0GZ76-F1
#
_entry.id   AF-A0A0L0GZ76-F1
#
_cell.length_a   1.000
_cell.length_b   1.000
_cell.length_c   1.000
_cell.angle_alpha   90.00
_cell.angle_beta   90.00
_cell.angle_gamma   90.00
#
_symmetry.space_group_name_H-M   'P 1'
#
loop_
_entity.id
_entity.type
_entity.pdbx_description
1 polymer ?
#
loop_
_entity_poly.entity_id
_entity_poly.type
_entity_poly.pdbx_seq_one_letter_code
_entity_poly.pdbx_strand_id
1 'polypeptide(L)' 'MPLITFILSIVVWLSCLFMMLRIQWVFEVRTSVLHQQGYLYYRRLPSWECMAWHFWVWDLRKFLKREQA' A
#
# COMPACT_ATOMS: atom_id res chain seq x y z
N MET A 1 30.92 8.86 15.01
CA MET A 1 30.51 7.47 14.78
C MET A 1 29.14 7.13 15.40
N PRO A 2 28.83 7.35 16.70
CA PRO A 2 27.56 6.91 17.30
C PRO A 2 26.32 7.67 16.82
N LEU A 3 26.49 8.95 16.43
CA LEU A 3 25.40 9.80 15.95
C LEU A 3 24.88 9.35 14.58
N ILE A 4 25.77 8.92 13.69
CA ILE A 4 25.42 8.43 12.35
C ILE A 4 24.68 7.09 12.46
N THR A 5 25.16 6.17 13.32
CA THR A 5 24.47 4.90 13.57
C THR A 5 23.11 5.09 14.21
N PHE A 6 22.96 6.08 15.11
CA PHE A 6 21.67 6.43 15.70
C PHE A 6 20.68 6.95 14.66
N ILE A 7 21.10 7.88 13.80
CA ILE A 7 20.28 8.39 12.70
C ILE A 7 19.86 7.25 11.76
N LEU A 8 20.80 6.38 11.37
CA LEU A 8 20.49 5.21 10.52
C LEU A 8 19.47 4.28 11.19
N SER A 9 19.57 4.05 12.49
CA SER A 9 18.62 3.21 13.22
C SER A 9 17.20 3.77 13.19
N ILE A 10 17.06 5.10 13.33
CA ILE A 10 15.76 5.78 13.28
C ILE A 10 15.19 5.69 11.86
N VAL A 11 16.00 5.92 10.83
CA VAL A 11 15.56 5.83 9.43
C VAL A 11 15.08 4.42 9.09
N VAL A 12 15.80 3.38 9.54
CA VAL A 12 15.37 1.99 9.36
C VAL A 12 14.04 1.75 10.06
N TRP A 13 13.89 2.18 11.31
CA TRP A 13 12.63 2.04 12.06
C TRP A 13 11.45 2.72 11.36
N LEU A 14 11.63 3.96 10.91
CA LEU A 14 10.61 4.69 10.17
C LEU A 14 10.27 4.00 8.84
N SER A 15 11.26 3.46 8.15
CA SER A 15 11.04 2.72 6.90
C SER A 15 10.23 1.42 7.14
N CYS A 16 10.50 0.71 8.24
CA CYS A 16 9.74 -0.48 8.63
C CYS A 16 8.30 -0.13 8.99
N LEU A 17 8.08 0.92 9.79
CA LEU A 17 6.74 1.40 10.13
C LEU A 17 5.96 1.81 8.88
N PHE A 18 6.62 2.52 7.95
CA PHE A 18 6.02 2.90 6.68
C PHE A 18 5.64 1.67 5.83
N MET A 19 6.52 0.68 5.73
CA MET A 19 6.24 -0.60 5.05
C MET A 19 5.06 -1.33 5.68
N MET A 20 4.98 -1.41 7.02
CA MET A 20 3.84 -2.03 7.70
C MET A 20 2.52 -1.31 7.39
N LEU A 21 2.50 0.02 7.49
CA LEU A 21 1.31 0.82 7.15
C LEU A 21 0.89 0.62 5.68
N ARG A 22 1.87 0.50 4.77
CA ARG A 22 1.61 0.20 3.36
C ARG A 22 0.97 -1.17 3.17
N ILE A 23 1.53 -2.20 3.79
CA ILE A 23 1.01 -3.58 3.71
C ILE A 23 -0.42 -3.64 4.26
N GLN A 24 -0.67 -3.01 5.41
CA GLN A 24 -2.01 -2.95 6.00
C GLN A 24 -2.99 -2.23 5.09
N TRP A 25 -2.58 -1.11 4.50
CA TRP A 25 -3.42 -0.38 3.54
C TRP A 25 -3.76 -1.21 2.30
N VAL A 26 -2.79 -1.94 1.73
CA VAL A 26 -3.05 -2.84 0.59
C VAL A 26 -4.04 -3.93 0.99
N PHE A 27 -3.92 -4.47 2.20
CA PHE A 27 -4.87 -5.46 2.73
C PHE A 27 -6.29 -4.90 2.82
N GLU A 28 -6.45 -3.72 3.43
CA GLU A 28 -7.75 -3.06 3.58
C GLU A 28 -8.39 -2.73 2.23
N VAL A 29 -7.61 -2.24 1.26
CA VAL A 29 -8.17 -1.91 -0.06
C VAL A 29 -8.60 -3.18 -0.80
N ARG A 30 -7.79 -4.24 -0.79
CA ARG A 30 -8.14 -5.49 -1.46
C ARG A 30 -9.37 -6.15 -0.82
N THR A 31 -9.48 -6.12 0.50
CA THR A 31 -10.65 -6.65 1.21
C THR A 31 -11.89 -5.80 0.98
N SER A 32 -11.76 -4.47 0.99
CA SER A 32 -12.86 -3.55 0.68
C SER A 32 -13.39 -3.73 -0.75
N VAL A 33 -12.51 -3.83 -1.74
CA VAL A 33 -12.89 -4.10 -3.15
C VAL A 33 -13.58 -5.47 -3.27
N LEU A 34 -13.05 -6.50 -2.62
CA LEU A 34 -13.67 -7.82 -2.63
C LEU A 34 -15.08 -7.78 -2.04
N HIS A 35 -15.28 -7.01 -0.96
CA HIS A 35 -16.56 -6.92 -0.26
C HIS A 35 -17.58 -6.03 -0.99
N GLN A 36 -17.16 -4.89 -1.55
CA GLN A 36 -18.06 -3.93 -2.19
C GLN A 36 -18.33 -4.21 -3.67
N GLN A 37 -17.31 -4.62 -4.42
CA GLN A 37 -17.37 -4.75 -5.88
C GLN A 37 -17.38 -6.22 -6.34
N GLY A 38 -17.04 -7.14 -5.44
CA GLY A 38 -17.04 -8.57 -5.70
C GLY A 38 -15.75 -9.09 -6.37
N TYR A 39 -15.74 -10.39 -6.61
CA TYR A 39 -14.53 -11.13 -7.01
C TYR A 39 -13.95 -10.72 -8.38
N LEU A 40 -14.79 -10.28 -9.32
CA LEU A 40 -14.35 -9.88 -10.67
C LEU A 40 -13.47 -8.64 -10.66
N TYR A 41 -13.80 -7.65 -9.82
CA TYR A 41 -13.01 -6.44 -9.64
C TYR A 41 -11.76 -6.71 -8.81
N TYR A 42 -11.87 -7.59 -7.81
CA TYR A 42 -10.71 -8.05 -7.05
C TYR A 42 -9.63 -8.65 -7.94
N ARG A 43 -10.01 -9.45 -8.95
CA ARG A 43 -9.08 -10.09 -9.89
C ARG A 43 -8.40 -9.09 -10.84
N ARG A 44 -9.00 -7.92 -11.08
CA ARG A 44 -8.40 -6.84 -11.90
C ARG A 44 -7.39 -5.99 -11.14
N LEU A 45 -7.36 -6.06 -9.81
CA LEU A 45 -6.38 -5.34 -9.02
C LEU A 45 -4.96 -5.81 -9.38
N PRO A 46 -3.98 -4.89 -9.48
CA PRO A 46 -2.58 -5.27 -9.66
C PRO A 46 -2.11 -6.21 -8.55
N SER A 47 -1.03 -6.93 -8.82
CA SER A 47 -0.47 -7.91 -7.89
C SER A 47 -0.13 -7.25 -6.55
N TRP A 48 -0.19 -8.04 -5.48
CA TRP A 48 0.09 -7.60 -4.11
C TRP A 48 1.45 -6.90 -4.02
N GLU A 49 2.48 -7.50 -4.60
CA GLU A 49 3.83 -6.96 -4.62
C GLU A 49 3.89 -5.63 -5.35
N CYS A 50 3.18 -5.49 -6.48
CA CYS A 50 3.11 -4.23 -7.21
C CYS A 50 2.48 -3.13 -6.35
N MET A 51 1.39 -3.41 -5.64
CA MET A 51 0.76 -2.44 -4.73
C MET A 51 1.60 -2.12 -3.48
N ALA A 52 2.31 -3.11 -2.94
CA ALA A 52 3.12 -2.96 -1.74
C ALA A 52 4.43 -2.23 -2.01
N TRP A 53 5.07 -2.47 -3.16
CA TRP A 53 6.37 -1.88 -3.52
C TRP A 53 6.27 -0.58 -4.31
N HIS A 54 5.28 -0.41 -5.19
CA HIS A 54 5.17 0.86 -5.93
C HIS A 54 4.60 1.94 -5.01
N PHE A 55 5.49 2.79 -4.53
CA PHE A 55 5.17 3.99 -3.75
C PHE A 55 4.16 4.93 -4.45
N TRP A 56 4.01 4.80 -5.76
CA TRP A 56 3.09 5.61 -6.57
C TRP A 56 1.63 5.11 -6.56
N VAL A 57 1.37 3.89 -6.10
CA VAL A 57 0.00 3.38 -5.87
C VAL A 57 -0.48 3.87 -4.50
N TRP A 58 -0.43 5.18 -4.25
CA TRP A 58 -0.96 5.77 -3.02
C TRP A 58 -2.41 6.25 -3.18
N ASP A 59 -2.81 6.53 -4.42
CA ASP A 59 -4.12 7.07 -4.75
C ASP A 59 -4.97 6.04 -5.50
N LEU A 60 -5.30 4.93 -4.82
CA LEU A 60 -6.28 3.94 -5.31
C LEU A 60 -7.66 4.58 -5.56
N ARG A 61 -7.94 5.73 -4.92
CA ARG A 61 -9.09 6.58 -5.19
C ARG A 61 -9.13 7.07 -6.64
N LYS A 62 -7.99 7.35 -7.29
CA LYS A 62 -7.94 7.66 -8.74
C LYS A 62 -8.33 6.48 -9.62
N PHE A 63 -8.09 5.24 -9.18
CA PHE A 63 -8.48 4.05 -9.92
C PHE A 63 -9.96 3.72 -9.72
N LEU A 64 -10.47 3.83 -8.50
CA LEU A 64 -11.88 3.62 -8.16
C LEU A 64 -12.81 4.69 -8.76
N LYS A 65 -12.40 5.96 -8.76
CA LYS A 65 -13.23 7.08 -9.26
C LYS A 65 -13.38 7.11 -10.78
N ARG A 66 -12.54 6.38 -11.53
CA ARG A 66 -12.65 6.29 -13.00
C ARG A 66 -13.75 5.35 -13.50
N GLU A 67 -14.31 4.47 -12.67
CA GLU A 67 -15.37 3.54 -13.08
C GLU A 67 -16.76 3.86 -12.49
N GLN A 68 -16.90 4.97 -11.75
CA GLN A 68 -18.21 5.49 -11.29
C GLN A 68 -18.71 6.69 -12.13
N ALA A 69 -18.05 7.01 -13.25
CA ALA A 69 -18.45 8.05 -14.20
C ALA A 69 -18.75 7.45 -15.56
#